data_AF-A0A7G9Z3B3-F1
#
_entry.id   AF-A0A7G9Z3B3-F1
#
_cell.length_a   1.000
_cell.length_b   1.000
_cell.length_c   1.000
_cell.angle_alpha   90.00
_cell.angle_beta   90.00
_cell.angle_gamma   90.00
#
_symmetry.space_group_name_H-M   'P 1'
#
loop_
_entity.id
_entity.type
_entity.pdbx_description
1 polymer ?
#
loop_
_entity_poly.entity_id
_entity_poly.type
_entity_poly.pdbx_seq_one_letter_code
_entity_poly.pdbx_strand_id
1 'polypeptide(L)'
;MIFFGQFYIIWGQLEVAMRQTRLSTLEYDPEFIIDTKKINYSLVGGGYHIVKLRNTGKHLARNVVILVDIVAKSSQKEVHPPQVSNIAPNEIVELPQFDESDFSTAKITINLHYNNILGYPCGMTFIKEPKYPDFIVLKPERRMPGILLNSSEDLTSFLQSFVVQRKVKRIEKELKK
;
A
#
# COMPACT_ATOMS: atom_id res chain seq x y z
N MET A 1 -3.02 35.43 -29.35
CA MET A 1 -3.61 34.07 -29.34
C MET A 1 -2.58 32.93 -29.40
N ILE A 2 -1.40 33.11 -30.03
CA ILE A 2 -0.38 32.04 -30.19
C ILE A 2 0.18 31.52 -28.85
N PHE A 3 0.30 32.37 -27.83
CA PHE A 3 0.80 32.01 -26.50
C PHE A 3 -0.05 30.95 -25.76
N PHE A 4 -1.37 30.97 -25.93
CA PHE A 4 -2.26 30.00 -25.27
C PHE A 4 -2.13 28.60 -25.86
N GLY A 5 -1.90 28.49 -27.18
CA GLY A 5 -1.64 27.22 -27.84
C GLY A 5 -0.33 26.59 -27.37
N GLN A 6 0.74 27.39 -27.26
CA GLN A 6 2.04 26.91 -26.74
C GLN A 6 1.93 26.43 -25.29
N PHE A 7 1.20 27.15 -24.45
CA PHE A 7 0.96 26.74 -23.06
C PHE A 7 0.18 25.41 -22.98
N TYR A 8 -0.84 25.23 -23.82
CA TYR A 8 -1.62 23.98 -23.87
C TYR A 8 -0.76 22.78 -24.30
N ILE A 9 0.14 22.98 -25.26
CA ILE A 9 1.07 21.93 -25.70
C ILE A 9 2.05 21.56 -24.59
N ILE A 10 2.64 22.54 -23.91
CA ILE A 10 3.55 22.30 -22.78
C ILE A 10 2.82 21.56 -21.65
N TRP A 11 1.58 21.94 -21.38
CA TRP A 11 0.76 21.31 -20.35
C TRP A 11 0.48 19.84 -20.66
N GLY A 12 0.08 19.53 -21.89
CA GLY A 12 -0.13 18.14 -22.32
C GLY A 12 1.15 17.30 -22.27
N GLN A 13 2.30 17.88 -22.61
CA GLN A 13 3.59 17.18 -22.50
C GLN A 13 3.97 16.87 -21.04
N LEU A 14 3.77 17.82 -20.13
CA LEU A 14 4.02 17.63 -18.70
C LEU A 14 3.16 16.50 -18.14
N GLU A 15 1.89 16.45 -18.53
CA GLU A 15 0.95 15.42 -18.10
C GLU A 15 1.36 14.01 -18.58
N VAL A 16 1.72 13.89 -19.86
CA VAL A 16 2.23 12.62 -20.41
C VAL A 16 3.48 12.18 -19.66
N ALA A 17 4.41 13.10 -19.39
CA ALA A 17 5.61 12.80 -18.63
C ALA A 17 5.32 12.35 -17.19
N MET A 18 4.38 13.02 -16.50
CA MET A 18 3.95 12.61 -15.16
C MET A 18 3.31 11.22 -15.16
N ARG A 19 2.50 10.90 -16.17
CA ARG A 19 1.87 9.58 -16.32
C ARG A 19 2.89 8.49 -16.62
N GLN A 20 3.84 8.74 -17.51
CA GLN A 20 4.92 7.80 -17.82
C GLN A 20 5.78 7.53 -16.58
N THR A 21 6.12 8.59 -15.84
CA THR A 21 6.84 8.46 -14.57
C THR A 21 6.05 7.61 -13.58
N ARG A 22 4.73 7.84 -13.48
CA ARG A 22 3.87 7.07 -12.57
C ARG A 22 3.74 5.60 -12.98
N LEU A 23 3.54 5.31 -14.26
CA LEU A 23 3.50 3.94 -14.78
C LEU A 23 4.83 3.22 -14.52
N SER A 24 5.95 3.89 -14.77
CA SER A 24 7.27 3.34 -14.46
C SER A 24 7.41 3.05 -12.95
N THR A 25 6.94 3.94 -12.07
CA THR A 25 6.98 3.66 -10.61
C THR A 25 6.13 2.46 -10.19
N LEU A 26 5.06 2.14 -10.92
CA LEU A 26 4.23 0.95 -10.67
C LEU A 26 4.92 -0.34 -11.08
N GLU A 27 5.75 -0.32 -12.13
CA GLU A 27 6.54 -1.48 -12.55
C GLU A 27 7.52 -1.93 -11.46
N TYR A 28 7.99 -0.99 -10.64
CA TYR A 28 8.92 -1.24 -9.54
C TYR A 28 8.25 -1.67 -8.22
N ASP A 29 6.93 -1.85 -8.21
CA ASP A 29 6.24 -2.33 -7.02
C ASP A 29 6.44 -3.84 -6.83
N PRO A 30 6.64 -4.31 -5.58
CA PRO A 30 6.59 -5.72 -5.26
C PRO A 30 5.15 -6.25 -5.41
N GLU A 31 5.04 -7.53 -5.73
CA GLU A 31 3.76 -8.24 -5.82
C GLU A 31 3.70 -9.30 -4.74
N PHE A 32 2.59 -9.35 -4.00
CA PHE A 32 2.45 -10.28 -2.89
C PHE A 32 1.28 -11.23 -3.11
N ILE A 33 1.50 -12.48 -2.73
CA ILE A 33 0.48 -13.54 -2.71
C ILE A 33 0.45 -14.15 -1.31
N ILE A 34 -0.75 -14.52 -0.87
CA ILE A 34 -0.94 -15.27 0.37
C ILE A 34 -1.23 -16.72 0.02
N ASP A 35 -0.36 -17.61 0.49
CA ASP A 35 -0.55 -19.06 0.45
C ASP A 35 -1.10 -19.52 1.80
N THR A 36 -2.20 -20.27 1.79
CA THR A 36 -2.78 -20.86 3.02
C THR A 36 -2.62 -22.38 2.98
N LYS A 37 -2.07 -22.97 4.05
CA LYS A 37 -1.96 -24.42 4.21
C LYS A 37 -2.70 -24.87 5.47
N LYS A 38 -3.66 -25.78 5.32
CA LYS A 38 -4.36 -26.42 6.44
C LYS A 38 -3.53 -27.58 6.98
N ILE A 39 -3.38 -27.66 8.29
CA ILE A 39 -2.78 -28.80 8.98
C ILE A 39 -3.80 -29.35 9.96
N ASN A 40 -4.19 -30.62 9.77
CA ASN A 40 -5.14 -31.31 10.63
C ASN A 40 -4.39 -32.23 11.59
N TYR A 41 -4.70 -32.18 12.89
CA TYR A 41 -4.25 -33.21 13.83
C TYR A 41 -5.26 -34.37 13.85
N SER A 42 -4.77 -35.58 13.56
CA SER A 42 -5.58 -36.78 13.36
C SER A 42 -6.26 -37.35 14.61
N LEU A 43 -6.04 -36.77 15.81
CA LEU A 43 -6.42 -37.41 17.08
C LEU A 43 -7.48 -36.66 17.90
N VAL A 44 -7.71 -35.35 17.70
CA VAL A 44 -8.64 -34.57 18.56
C VAL A 44 -9.55 -33.61 17.76
N GLY A 45 -9.53 -33.63 16.42
CA GLY A 45 -10.43 -32.80 15.60
C GLY A 45 -10.12 -31.30 15.64
N GLY A 46 -8.89 -30.93 16.04
CA GLY A 46 -8.37 -29.57 15.92
C GLY A 46 -7.49 -29.41 14.67
N GLY A 47 -7.73 -28.35 13.91
CA GLY A 47 -6.91 -27.94 12.77
C GLY A 47 -6.44 -26.49 12.93
N TYR A 48 -5.31 -26.17 12.31
CA TYR A 48 -4.81 -24.81 12.20
C TYR A 48 -4.42 -24.51 10.75
N HIS A 49 -4.51 -23.23 10.41
CA HIS A 49 -4.12 -22.69 9.12
C HIS A 49 -2.82 -21.92 9.27
N ILE A 50 -1.79 -22.39 8.56
CA ILE A 50 -0.56 -21.60 8.37
C ILE A 50 -0.78 -20.70 7.17
N VAL A 51 -0.61 -19.40 7.38
CA VAL A 51 -0.67 -18.40 6.32
C VAL A 51 0.75 -17.96 6.01
N LYS A 52 1.11 -17.94 4.73
CA LYS A 52 2.43 -17.55 4.25
C LYS A 52 2.30 -16.41 3.27
N LEU A 53 3.06 -15.35 3.48
CA LEU A 53 3.19 -14.24 2.56
C LEU A 53 4.38 -14.50 1.64
N ARG A 54 4.17 -14.48 0.32
CA ARG A 54 5.23 -14.59 -0.66
C ARG A 54 5.29 -13.34 -1.51
N ASN A 55 6.50 -12.80 -1.70
CA ASN A 55 6.73 -11.79 -2.73
C ASN A 55 6.95 -12.50 -4.08
N THR A 56 5.97 -12.48 -4.97
CA THR A 56 6.10 -13.02 -6.34
C THR A 56 6.58 -11.98 -7.34
N GLY A 57 6.73 -10.73 -6.90
CA GLY A 57 7.24 -9.65 -7.75
C GLY A 57 8.74 -9.78 -8.02
N LYS A 58 9.22 -8.98 -8.98
CA LYS A 58 10.64 -8.91 -9.34
C LYS A 58 11.46 -8.01 -8.42
N HIS A 59 10.79 -7.25 -7.55
CA HIS A 59 11.40 -6.18 -6.76
C HIS A 59 11.36 -6.46 -5.26
N LEU A 60 12.40 -5.99 -4.58
CA LEU A 60 12.53 -6.05 -3.12
C LEU A 60 11.52 -5.11 -2.45
N ALA A 61 10.81 -5.62 -1.46
CA ALA A 61 10.04 -4.79 -0.54
C ALA A 61 10.89 -4.47 0.71
N ARG A 62 11.04 -3.19 1.02
CA ARG A 62 11.86 -2.70 2.14
C ARG A 62 10.98 -2.30 3.32
N ASN A 63 11.49 -2.47 4.54
CA ASN A 63 10.81 -2.06 5.77
C ASN A 63 9.34 -2.52 5.82
N VAL A 64 9.11 -3.79 5.47
CA VAL A 64 7.77 -4.37 5.45
C VAL A 64 7.30 -4.52 6.88
N VAL A 65 6.20 -3.87 7.20
CA VAL A 65 5.47 -3.96 8.47
C VAL A 65 4.18 -4.72 8.20
N ILE A 66 4.00 -5.84 8.89
CA ILE A 66 2.82 -6.69 8.77
C ILE A 66 1.96 -6.54 10.01
N LEU A 67 0.71 -6.13 9.83
CA LEU A 67 -0.29 -6.02 10.89
C LEU A 67 -1.42 -7.00 10.61
N VAL A 68 -1.76 -7.83 11.58
CA VAL A 68 -2.83 -8.82 11.46
C VAL A 68 -3.91 -8.47 12.45
N ASP A 69 -5.11 -8.21 11.93
CA ASP A 69 -6.31 -7.91 12.69
C ASP A 69 -7.33 -9.03 12.50
N ILE A 70 -7.71 -9.68 13.60
CA ILE A 70 -8.77 -10.69 13.63
C ILE A 70 -10.01 -10.08 14.29
N VAL A 71 -11.13 -10.08 13.56
CA VAL A 71 -12.42 -9.60 14.04
C VAL A 71 -13.39 -10.78 14.10
N ALA A 72 -13.57 -11.33 15.30
CA ALA A 72 -14.58 -12.34 15.60
C ALA A 72 -15.90 -11.68 16.04
N LYS A 73 -17.03 -12.40 15.92
CA LYS A 73 -18.37 -11.87 16.28
C LYS A 73 -18.53 -11.47 17.75
N SER A 74 -17.69 -11.98 18.66
CA SER A 74 -17.85 -11.80 20.11
C SER A 74 -16.70 -11.07 20.80
N SER A 75 -15.58 -10.82 20.12
CA SER A 75 -14.49 -9.99 20.65
C SER A 75 -13.65 -9.41 19.51
N GLN A 76 -13.15 -8.20 19.72
CA GLN A 76 -12.12 -7.60 18.88
C GLN A 76 -10.76 -7.78 19.52
N LYS A 77 -9.76 -8.01 18.64
CA LYS A 77 -8.33 -7.74 18.80
C LYS A 77 -7.52 -8.77 19.57
N GLU A 78 -7.11 -9.81 18.85
CA GLU A 78 -5.70 -10.17 18.85
C GLU A 78 -5.01 -9.39 17.72
N VAL A 79 -4.16 -8.44 18.10
CA VAL A 79 -3.25 -7.75 17.18
C VAL A 79 -1.89 -8.39 17.40
N HIS A 80 -1.43 -9.18 16.43
CA HIS A 80 -0.09 -9.73 16.51
C HIS A 80 0.94 -8.62 16.36
N PRO A 81 2.09 -8.69 17.07
CA PRO A 81 3.09 -7.66 17.03
C PRO A 81 3.59 -7.44 15.59
N PRO A 82 3.83 -6.18 15.18
CA PRO A 82 4.28 -5.88 13.84
C PRO A 82 5.61 -6.57 13.55
N GLN A 83 5.63 -7.44 12.55
CA GLN A 83 6.88 -8.01 12.06
C GLN A 83 7.49 -7.03 11.08
N VAL A 84 8.74 -6.62 11.35
CA VAL A 84 9.50 -5.71 10.48
C VAL A 84 10.60 -6.49 9.79
N SER A 85 10.55 -6.60 8.47
CA SER A 85 11.58 -7.27 7.68
C SER A 85 11.68 -6.70 6.27
N ASN A 86 12.76 -7.02 5.56
CA ASN A 86 12.82 -6.82 4.11
C ASN A 86 12.40 -8.14 3.46
N ILE A 87 11.62 -8.08 2.38
CA ILE A 87 11.13 -9.28 1.67
C ILE A 87 11.65 -9.26 0.24
N ALA A 88 12.65 -10.10 -0.02
CA ALA A 88 13.25 -10.29 -1.33
C ALA A 88 12.28 -10.97 -2.31
N PRO A 89 12.54 -10.86 -3.63
CA PRO A 89 11.80 -11.61 -4.64
C PRO A 89 11.81 -13.12 -4.33
N ASN A 90 10.65 -13.76 -4.43
CA ASN A 90 10.38 -15.17 -4.10
C ASN A 90 10.62 -15.57 -2.64
N GLU A 91 10.90 -14.63 -1.75
CA GLU A 91 11.00 -14.90 -0.33
C GLU A 91 9.61 -15.18 0.26
N ILE A 92 9.56 -16.11 1.21
CA ILE A 92 8.36 -16.54 1.90
C ILE A 92 8.51 -16.18 3.37
N VAL A 93 7.56 -15.40 3.87
CA VAL A 93 7.45 -15.03 5.28
C VAL A 93 6.25 -15.75 5.87
N GLU A 94 6.48 -16.52 6.93
CA GLU A 94 5.39 -17.18 7.66
C GLU A 94 4.70 -16.17 8.56
N LEU A 95 3.38 -16.06 8.43
CA LEU A 95 2.53 -15.24 9.29
C LEU A 95 2.07 -16.06 10.51
N PRO A 96 1.47 -15.41 11.53
CA PRO A 96 0.88 -16.11 12.66
C PRO A 96 -0.06 -17.25 12.22
N GLN A 97 -0.07 -18.31 13.02
CA GLN A 97 -0.97 -19.45 12.80
C GLN A 97 -2.37 -19.08 13.30
N PHE A 98 -3.39 -19.52 12.57
CA PHE A 98 -4.78 -19.27 12.92
C PHE A 98 -5.49 -20.60 13.21
N ASP A 99 -6.26 -20.67 14.28
CA ASP A 99 -7.10 -21.81 14.56
C ASP A 99 -8.21 -21.96 13.51
N GLU A 100 -8.64 -23.19 13.24
CA GLU A 100 -9.69 -23.47 12.24
C GLU A 100 -11.03 -22.79 12.58
N SER A 101 -11.36 -22.67 13.88
CA SER A 101 -12.55 -21.94 14.34
C SER A 101 -12.48 -20.47 13.94
N ASP A 102 -11.33 -19.84 14.13
CA ASP A 102 -11.13 -18.42 13.87
C ASP A 102 -11.02 -18.17 12.37
N PHE A 103 -10.31 -19.04 11.67
CA PHE A 103 -10.15 -18.95 10.22
C PHE A 103 -11.49 -19.12 9.47
N SER A 104 -12.44 -19.88 9.99
CA SER A 104 -13.75 -20.08 9.36
C SER A 104 -14.80 -19.04 9.76
N THR A 105 -14.78 -18.57 11.02
CA THR A 105 -15.85 -17.71 11.55
C THR A 105 -15.51 -16.24 11.64
N ALA A 106 -14.22 -15.89 11.70
CA ALA A 106 -13.76 -14.51 11.85
C ALA A 106 -13.40 -13.86 10.51
N LYS A 107 -13.43 -12.52 10.50
CA LYS A 107 -12.84 -11.72 9.44
C LYS A 107 -11.36 -11.50 9.76
N ILE A 108 -10.48 -11.93 8.86
CA ILE A 108 -9.03 -11.76 9.01
C ILE A 108 -8.58 -10.67 8.05
N THR A 109 -7.94 -9.63 8.57
CA THR A 109 -7.38 -8.53 7.78
C THR A 109 -5.87 -8.48 8.00
N ILE A 110 -5.10 -8.58 6.93
CA ILE A 110 -3.65 -8.49 6.96
C ILE A 110 -3.27 -7.20 6.22
N ASN A 111 -2.81 -6.20 6.97
CA ASN A 111 -2.33 -4.93 6.44
C ASN A 111 -0.81 -4.99 6.30
N LEU A 112 -0.33 -4.71 5.10
CA LEU A 112 1.07 -4.63 4.76
C LEU A 112 1.42 -3.19 4.44
N HIS A 113 2.39 -2.65 5.16
CA HIS A 113 3.02 -1.37 4.85
C HIS A 113 4.45 -1.64 4.45
N TYR A 114 4.90 -1.10 3.32
CA TYR A 114 6.26 -1.33 2.84
C TYR A 114 6.75 -0.14 2.02
N ASN A 115 8.07 -0.04 1.87
CA ASN A 115 8.68 0.86 0.92
C ASN A 115 9.07 0.07 -0.33
N ASN A 116 8.75 0.60 -1.52
CA ASN A 116 9.23 0.00 -2.76
C ASN A 116 10.74 0.24 -2.94
N ILE A 117 11.32 -0.29 -4.01
CA ILE A 117 12.77 -0.15 -4.29
C ILE A 117 13.20 1.31 -4.50
N LEU A 118 12.27 2.17 -4.92
CA LEU A 118 12.46 3.61 -5.09
C LEU A 118 12.32 4.40 -3.76
N GLY A 119 11.96 3.72 -2.66
CA GLY A 119 11.79 4.32 -1.34
C GLY A 119 10.43 4.96 -1.09
N TYR A 120 9.46 4.80 -2.00
CA TYR A 120 8.11 5.33 -1.80
C TYR A 120 7.30 4.45 -0.84
N PRO A 121 6.61 5.03 0.15
CA PRO A 121 5.75 4.29 1.05
C PRO A 121 4.51 3.80 0.31
N CYS A 122 4.22 2.52 0.49
CA CYS A 122 3.17 1.77 -0.17
C CYS A 122 2.42 0.92 0.85
N GLY A 123 1.21 0.52 0.48
CA GLY A 123 0.36 -0.34 1.31
C GLY A 123 -0.32 -1.41 0.47
N MET A 124 -0.73 -2.49 1.13
CA MET A 124 -1.56 -3.54 0.56
C MET A 124 -2.34 -4.21 1.69
N THR A 125 -3.60 -4.51 1.46
CA THR A 125 -4.45 -5.14 2.47
C THR A 125 -5.02 -6.43 1.90
N PHE A 126 -4.92 -7.51 2.66
CA PHE A 126 -5.56 -8.77 2.35
C PHE A 126 -6.71 -8.99 3.33
N ILE A 127 -7.90 -9.27 2.82
CA ILE A 127 -9.10 -9.46 3.61
C ILE A 127 -9.67 -10.83 3.32
N LYS A 128 -9.82 -11.66 4.35
CA LYS A 128 -10.57 -12.90 4.30
C LYS A 128 -11.85 -12.73 5.09
N GLU A 129 -12.97 -12.84 4.40
CA GLU A 129 -14.29 -12.83 5.01
C GLU A 129 -14.72 -14.26 5.39
N PRO A 130 -15.52 -14.43 6.46
CA PRO A 130 -15.91 -15.77 6.94
C PRO A 130 -16.73 -16.57 5.92
N LYS A 131 -17.37 -15.90 4.95
CA LYS A 131 -18.16 -16.55 3.90
C LYS A 131 -17.32 -17.08 2.75
N TYR A 132 -16.08 -16.61 2.59
CA TYR A 132 -15.25 -16.91 1.43
C TYR A 132 -13.95 -17.61 1.88
N PRO A 133 -13.53 -18.66 1.18
CA PRO A 133 -12.29 -19.36 1.51
C PRO A 133 -11.04 -18.54 1.19
N ASP A 134 -11.12 -17.66 0.19
CA ASP A 134 -9.99 -16.94 -0.38
C ASP A 134 -9.79 -15.54 0.21
N PHE A 135 -8.54 -15.07 0.18
CA PHE A 135 -8.20 -13.69 0.53
C PHE A 135 -8.46 -12.77 -0.66
N ILE A 136 -9.23 -11.72 -0.41
CA ILE A 136 -9.43 -10.61 -1.33
C ILE A 136 -8.28 -9.62 -1.13
N VAL A 137 -7.66 -9.24 -2.23
CA VAL A 137 -6.56 -8.28 -2.24
C VAL A 137 -7.10 -6.88 -2.53
N LEU A 138 -6.86 -5.96 -1.60
CA LEU A 138 -7.08 -4.54 -1.79
C LEU A 138 -5.72 -3.84 -1.90
N LYS A 139 -5.39 -3.37 -3.10
CA LYS A 139 -4.33 -2.39 -3.27
C LYS A 139 -4.97 -1.01 -3.02
N PRO A 140 -4.42 -0.16 -2.14
CA PRO A 140 -4.94 1.19 -1.93
C PRO A 140 -4.98 1.91 -3.28
N GLU A 141 -6.07 2.64 -3.54
CA GLU A 141 -6.25 3.39 -4.78
C GLU A 141 -5.08 4.35 -4.97
N ARG A 142 -4.14 3.96 -5.83
CA ARG A 142 -3.11 4.86 -6.33
C ARG A 142 -3.82 5.72 -7.36
N ARG A 143 -4.23 6.93 -6.97
CA ARG A 143 -4.79 7.94 -7.88
C ARG A 143 -3.89 7.99 -9.11
N MET A 144 -4.38 7.49 -10.24
CA MET A 144 -3.70 7.70 -11.50
C MET A 144 -3.82 9.20 -11.82
N PRO A 145 -2.73 9.87 -12.23
CA PRO A 145 -2.83 11.22 -12.74
C PRO A 145 -3.81 11.19 -13.92
N GLY A 146 -4.94 11.89 -13.73
CA GLY A 146 -6.02 11.99 -14.71
C GLY A 146 -5.83 13.20 -15.60
N ILE A 147 -6.42 13.16 -16.80
CA ILE A 147 -5.99 13.98 -17.94
C ILE A 147 -6.18 15.51 -17.74
N LEU A 148 -7.10 15.98 -16.90
CA LEU A 148 -7.29 17.43 -16.71
C LEU A 148 -7.63 17.89 -15.28
N LEU A 149 -8.27 17.05 -14.45
CA LEU A 149 -8.79 17.47 -13.14
C LEU A 149 -7.81 17.25 -11.98
N ASN A 150 -7.25 16.05 -11.84
CA ASN A 150 -6.31 15.73 -10.75
C ASN A 150 -5.01 16.57 -10.84
N SER A 151 -4.52 16.86 -12.05
CA SER A 151 -3.33 17.70 -12.23
C SER A 151 -3.54 19.17 -11.86
N SER A 152 -4.78 19.67 -11.85
CA SER A 152 -5.07 21.03 -11.38
C SER A 152 -5.03 21.13 -9.85
N GLU A 153 -5.47 20.09 -9.13
CA GLU A 153 -5.33 19.99 -7.66
C GLU A 153 -3.86 19.83 -7.24
N ASP A 154 -3.11 19.00 -7.95
CA ASP A 154 -1.68 18.83 -7.66
C ASP A 154 -0.89 20.10 -8.02
N LEU A 155 -1.22 20.78 -9.12
CA LEU A 155 -0.59 22.06 -9.47
C LEU A 155 -0.95 23.16 -8.48
N THR A 156 -2.20 23.25 -8.05
CA THR A 156 -2.60 24.25 -7.04
C THR A 156 -1.90 23.98 -5.71
N SER A 157 -1.75 22.72 -5.30
CA SER A 157 -0.99 22.33 -4.12
C SER A 157 0.51 22.65 -4.24
N PHE A 158 1.10 22.42 -5.42
CA PHE A 158 2.48 22.80 -5.73
C PHE A 158 2.68 24.32 -5.70
N LEU A 159 1.78 25.08 -6.34
CA LEU A 159 1.81 26.54 -6.35
C LEU A 159 1.61 27.12 -4.94
N GLN A 160 0.71 26.56 -4.15
CA GLN A 160 0.51 26.94 -2.75
C GLN A 160 1.79 26.74 -1.93
N SER A 161 2.53 25.66 -2.17
CA SER A 161 3.82 25.42 -1.50
C SER A 161 4.84 26.53 -1.79
N PHE A 162 4.92 27.03 -3.03
CA PHE A 162 5.77 28.18 -3.36
C PHE A 162 5.29 29.48 -2.70
N VAL A 163 3.97 29.69 -2.61
CA VAL A 163 3.40 30.87 -1.94
C VAL A 163 3.70 30.83 -0.44
N VAL A 164 3.58 29.66 0.20
CA VAL A 164 3.90 29.46 1.62
C VAL A 164 5.38 29.75 1.88
N GLN A 165 6.30 29.21 1.06
CA GLN A 165 7.73 29.52 1.20
C GLN A 165 8.03 31.02 1.07
N ARG A 166 7.33 31.74 0.19
CA ARG A 166 7.47 33.19 0.05
C ARG A 166 6.92 33.95 1.27
N LYS A 167 5.79 33.51 1.84
CA LYS A 167 5.22 34.10 3.06
C LYS A 167 6.12 33.89 4.27
N VAL A 168 6.66 32.67 4.45
CA VAL A 168 7.59 32.37 5.54
C VAL A 168 8.85 33.24 5.46
N LYS A 169 9.46 33.38 4.27
CA LYS A 169 10.61 34.27 4.06
C LYS A 169 10.31 35.75 4.34
N ARG A 170 9.06 36.19 4.15
CA ARG A 170 8.64 37.56 4.46
C ARG A 170 8.51 37.77 5.97
N ILE A 171 7.90 36.81 6.67
CA ILE A 171 7.76 36.82 8.13
C ILE A 171 9.15 36.76 8.81
N GLU A 172 10.07 35.93 8.33
CA GLU A 172 11.45 35.90 8.84
C GLU A 172 12.20 37.23 8.69
N LYS A 173 11.91 37.99 7.62
CA LYS A 173 12.50 39.33 7.43
C LYS A 173 11.90 40.37 8.36
N GLU A 174 10.62 40.24 8.71
CA GLU A 174 9.94 41.14 9.64
C GLU A 174 10.30 40.84 11.11
N LEU A 175 10.58 39.57 11.46
CA LEU A 175 11.06 39.16 12.79
C LEU A 175 12.53 39.51 13.08
N LYS A 176 13.35 39.74 12.05
CA LYS A 176 14.76 40.14 12.19
C LYS A 176 14.97 41.66 12.21
N LYS A 177 13.90 42.44 12.26
CA LYS A 177 13.90 43.90 12.25
C LYS A 177 13.40 44.42 13.58
#